data_AF-A0A158D8D0-F1
#
_entry.id   AF-A0A158D8D0-F1
#
_cell.length_a   1.000
_cell.length_b   1.000
_cell.length_c   1.000
_cell.angle_alpha   90.00
_cell.angle_beta   90.00
_cell.angle_gamma   90.00
#
_symmetry.space_group_name_H-M   'P 1'
#
loop_
_entity.id
_entity.type
_entity.pdbx_description
1 polymer ?
#
loop_
_entity_poly.entity_id
_entity_poly.type
_entity_poly.pdbx_seq_one_letter_code
_entity_poly.pdbx_strand_id
1 'polypeptide(L)'
;MPAKRVANGFFFALWVAVCAAAPEFLWQGLFSLFGHFSLTDAAAALLIGAILAFFVEPLLERLRALGTHHAEREPKTPAYAACEALSFAVVAVCVHEAITVYVAASHGNAQAGQNLAKAVSQALQWAAIPFLITIAWMAARGPKWLAWTVAVLAIIAGYLIGTMFAWELRAVLTSVIPAVFILIAGCVIVREQWDASTFRRCARATAIIALTWIVLTGALQGLLSLAHVASFRIYETSELWSDLRFYVGWVIGLFVAPAFVPETPLAGGHAWRMRR
;
A
#
# COMPACT_ATOMS: atom_id res chain seq x y z
N MET A 1 9.85 -24.90 11.60
CA MET A 1 9.51 -23.50 11.97
C MET A 1 9.82 -22.38 10.92
N PRO A 2 10.25 -22.61 9.66
CA PRO A 2 10.45 -21.49 8.70
C PRO A 2 9.17 -21.05 7.97
N ALA A 3 8.26 -21.98 7.62
CA ALA A 3 7.09 -21.68 6.78
C ALA A 3 6.10 -20.67 7.41
N LYS A 4 5.83 -20.78 8.72
CA LYS A 4 4.91 -19.86 9.43
C LYS A 4 5.41 -18.40 9.43
N ARG A 5 6.73 -18.19 9.52
CA ARG A 5 7.32 -16.84 9.47
C ARG A 5 7.26 -16.24 8.06
N VAL A 6 7.54 -17.05 7.04
CA VAL A 6 7.43 -16.63 5.64
C VAL A 6 5.98 -16.28 5.28
N ALA A 7 5.02 -17.13 5.67
CA ALA A 7 3.60 -16.87 5.47
C ALA A 7 3.14 -15.58 6.18
N ASN A 8 3.47 -15.41 7.46
CA ASN A 8 3.14 -14.19 8.19
C ASN A 8 3.76 -12.94 7.55
N GLY A 9 4.96 -13.05 6.99
CA GLY A 9 5.61 -11.96 6.28
C GLY A 9 4.88 -11.60 5.00
N PHE A 10 4.55 -12.59 4.17
CA PHE A 10 3.76 -12.40 2.95
C PHE A 10 2.43 -11.68 3.26
N PHE A 11 1.71 -12.16 4.27
CA PHE A 11 0.45 -11.57 4.71
C PHE A 11 0.61 -10.16 5.28
N PHE A 12 1.70 -9.88 5.98
CA PHE A 12 2.04 -8.52 6.41
C PHE A 12 2.29 -7.60 5.21
N ALA A 13 3.04 -8.05 4.20
CA ALA A 13 3.27 -7.27 2.99
C ALA A 13 1.98 -7.03 2.21
N LEU A 14 1.09 -8.02 2.16
CA LEU A 14 -0.23 -7.90 1.56
C LEU A 14 -1.10 -6.87 2.30
N TRP A 15 -1.11 -6.88 3.63
CA TRP A 15 -1.80 -5.85 4.43
C TRP A 15 -1.34 -4.44 4.06
N VAL A 16 -0.03 -4.20 4.06
CA VAL A 16 0.54 -2.88 3.71
C VAL A 16 0.15 -2.47 2.29
N ALA A 17 0.20 -3.41 1.34
CA ALA A 17 -0.17 -3.19 -0.04
C ALA A 17 -1.63 -2.80 -0.24
N VAL A 18 -2.56 -3.51 0.43
CA VAL A 18 -3.99 -3.19 0.34
C VAL A 18 -4.27 -1.83 0.99
N CYS A 19 -3.65 -1.53 2.14
CA CYS A 19 -3.80 -0.22 2.77
C CYS A 19 -3.28 0.93 1.89
N ALA A 20 -2.21 0.72 1.12
CA ALA A 20 -1.70 1.71 0.18
C ALA A 20 -2.65 1.97 -0.99
N ALA A 21 -3.30 0.93 -1.50
CA ALA A 21 -4.22 1.05 -2.63
C ALA A 21 -5.61 1.57 -2.22
N ALA A 22 -6.05 1.31 -0.98
CA ALA A 22 -7.41 1.59 -0.52
C ALA A 22 -7.88 3.06 -0.68
N PRO A 23 -7.08 4.11 -0.37
CA PRO A 23 -7.52 5.49 -0.53
C PRO A 23 -7.82 5.89 -1.98
N GLU A 24 -7.09 5.33 -2.95
CA GLU A 24 -7.37 5.56 -4.38
C GLU A 24 -8.73 4.98 -4.74
N PHE A 25 -9.03 3.75 -4.30
CA PHE A 25 -10.33 3.11 -4.53
C PHE A 25 -11.49 3.86 -3.89
N LEU A 26 -11.32 4.29 -2.65
CA LEU A 26 -12.34 5.06 -1.94
C LEU A 26 -12.65 6.36 -2.67
N TRP A 27 -11.62 7.05 -3.15
CA TRP A 27 -11.81 8.30 -3.89
C TRP A 27 -12.42 8.10 -5.27
N GLN A 28 -11.98 7.11 -6.04
CA GLN A 28 -12.58 6.84 -7.35
C GLN A 28 -14.04 6.45 -7.23
N GLY A 29 -14.37 5.61 -6.23
CA GLY A 29 -15.75 5.31 -5.91
C GLY A 29 -16.54 6.54 -5.50
N LEU A 30 -15.94 7.47 -4.74
CA LEU A 30 -16.61 8.70 -4.31
C LEU A 30 -16.83 9.65 -5.49
N PHE A 31 -15.83 9.77 -6.36
CA PHE A 31 -15.89 10.64 -7.54
C PHE A 31 -16.94 10.16 -8.55
N SER A 32 -17.15 8.85 -8.68
CA SER A 32 -18.26 8.34 -9.51
C SER A 32 -19.63 8.80 -9.00
N LEU A 33 -19.81 9.01 -7.68
CA LEU A 33 -21.08 9.51 -7.10
C LEU A 33 -21.40 10.97 -7.46
N PHE A 34 -20.38 11.79 -7.71
CA PHE A 34 -20.56 13.22 -8.00
C PHE A 34 -20.95 13.51 -9.46
N GLY A 35 -20.90 12.51 -10.33
CA GLY A 35 -21.13 12.64 -11.77
C GLY A 35 -22.58 12.86 -12.14
N HIS A 36 -23.49 11.92 -11.83
CA HIS A 36 -24.95 11.97 -12.02
C HIS A 36 -25.54 10.75 -11.29
N PHE A 37 -26.39 10.92 -10.26
CA PHE A 37 -26.95 9.83 -9.43
C PHE A 37 -27.53 8.68 -10.28
N SER A 38 -26.71 7.67 -10.51
CA SER A 38 -27.02 6.45 -11.24
C SER A 38 -27.10 5.27 -10.27
N LEU A 39 -27.80 4.19 -10.62
CA LEU A 39 -27.77 2.97 -9.81
C LEU A 39 -26.37 2.32 -9.76
N THR A 40 -25.47 2.62 -10.71
CA THR A 40 -24.03 2.29 -10.61
C THR A 40 -23.34 3.03 -9.48
N ASP A 41 -23.82 4.23 -9.15
CA ASP A 41 -23.29 5.04 -8.05
C ASP A 41 -23.76 4.47 -6.71
N ALA A 42 -24.97 3.91 -6.64
CA ALA A 42 -25.40 3.15 -5.47
C ALA A 42 -24.50 1.91 -5.22
N ALA A 43 -24.05 1.23 -6.27
CA ALA A 43 -23.13 0.10 -6.19
C ALA A 43 -21.70 0.52 -5.78
N ALA A 44 -21.21 1.66 -6.28
CA ALA A 44 -19.95 2.26 -5.85
C ALA A 44 -20.03 2.72 -4.39
N ALA A 45 -21.13 3.35 -3.97
CA ALA A 45 -21.38 3.75 -2.58
C ALA A 45 -21.50 2.55 -1.63
N LEU A 46 -22.09 1.43 -2.08
CA LEU A 46 -22.13 0.17 -1.31
C LEU A 46 -20.76 -0.51 -1.24
N LEU A 47 -19.96 -0.48 -2.31
CA LEU A 47 -18.58 -0.96 -2.29
C LEU A 47 -17.71 -0.10 -1.37
N ILE A 48 -17.82 1.23 -1.44
CA ILE A 48 -17.17 2.17 -0.53
C ILE A 48 -17.65 1.95 0.90
N GLY A 49 -18.96 1.76 1.11
CA GLY A 49 -19.56 1.51 2.41
C GLY A 49 -19.12 0.17 3.00
N ALA A 50 -18.94 -0.86 2.17
CA ALA A 50 -18.37 -2.14 2.57
C ALA A 50 -16.87 -2.02 2.86
N ILE A 51 -16.08 -1.44 1.96
CA ILE A 51 -14.65 -1.19 2.19
C ILE A 51 -14.46 -0.36 3.46
N LEU A 52 -15.24 0.72 3.66
CA LEU A 52 -15.22 1.52 4.88
C LEU A 52 -15.67 0.69 6.08
N ALA A 53 -16.84 0.06 6.09
CA ALA A 53 -17.30 -0.72 7.24
C ALA A 53 -16.30 -1.83 7.65
N PHE A 54 -15.67 -2.49 6.67
CA PHE A 54 -14.76 -3.61 6.90
C PHE A 54 -13.28 -3.23 7.09
N PHE A 55 -12.83 -2.06 6.60
CA PHE A 55 -11.50 -1.53 6.93
C PHE A 55 -11.51 -0.68 8.19
N VAL A 56 -12.56 0.13 8.38
CA VAL A 56 -12.67 1.09 9.49
C VAL A 56 -12.75 0.36 10.81
N GLU A 57 -13.43 -0.78 10.92
CA GLU A 57 -13.52 -1.48 12.21
C GLU A 57 -12.16 -2.07 12.65
N PRO A 58 -11.42 -2.84 11.82
CA PRO A 58 -10.05 -3.25 12.14
C PRO A 58 -9.07 -2.08 12.31
N LEU A 59 -9.22 -1.00 11.53
CA LEU A 59 -8.40 0.22 11.67
C LEU A 59 -8.70 0.96 12.98
N LEU A 60 -9.97 1.14 13.34
CA LEU A 60 -10.41 1.80 14.56
C LEU A 60 -10.05 0.97 15.78
N GLU A 61 -10.18 -0.35 15.73
CA GLU A 61 -9.70 -1.24 16.79
C GLU A 61 -8.20 -1.04 17.03
N ARG A 62 -7.40 -0.88 15.97
CA ARG A 62 -5.96 -0.67 16.06
C ARG A 62 -5.58 0.76 16.46
N LEU A 63 -6.31 1.77 16.01
CA LEU A 63 -6.15 3.15 16.44
C LEU A 63 -6.53 3.32 17.92
N ARG A 64 -7.59 2.63 18.37
CA ARG A 64 -7.95 2.55 19.79
C ARG A 64 -6.85 1.85 20.58
N ALA A 65 -6.33 0.71 20.10
CA ALA A 65 -5.19 0.02 20.73
C ALA A 65 -3.89 0.87 20.76
N LEU A 66 -3.70 1.80 19.83
CA LEU A 66 -2.61 2.78 19.84
C LEU A 66 -2.79 3.89 20.89
N GLY A 67 -4.03 4.25 21.21
CA GLY A 67 -4.37 5.33 22.15
C GLY A 67 -4.56 4.88 23.60
N THR A 68 -4.95 3.62 23.84
CA THR A 68 -5.14 3.07 25.18
C THR A 68 -4.06 2.03 25.48
N HIS A 69 -3.20 2.31 26.47
CA HIS A 69 -2.21 1.37 27.02
C HIS A 69 -2.81 0.11 27.70
N HIS A 70 -4.11 -0.14 27.56
CA HIS A 70 -4.85 -1.22 28.19
C HIS A 70 -5.83 -1.85 27.20
N ALA A 71 -5.43 -2.96 26.60
CA ALA A 71 -6.34 -4.06 26.29
C ALA A 71 -5.52 -5.35 26.22
N GLU A 72 -5.64 -6.17 27.26
CA GLU A 72 -5.18 -7.56 27.33
C GLU A 72 -5.94 -8.43 26.30
N ARG A 73 -5.73 -8.18 25.00
CA ARG A 73 -6.22 -9.07 23.94
C ARG A 73 -5.04 -9.62 23.18
N GLU A 74 -5.01 -10.95 23.04
CA GLU A 74 -3.97 -11.65 22.29
C GLU A 74 -3.74 -10.98 20.93
N PRO A 75 -2.49 -10.63 20.58
CA PRO A 75 -2.21 -9.98 19.31
C PRO A 75 -2.60 -10.91 18.15
N LYS A 76 -3.65 -10.53 17.40
CA LYS A 76 -4.08 -11.23 16.17
C LYS A 76 -2.86 -11.40 15.25
N THR A 77 -2.60 -12.64 14.81
CA THR A 77 -1.46 -12.92 13.93
C THR A 77 -1.58 -12.17 12.59
N PRO A 78 -0.46 -11.77 11.96
CA PRO A 78 -0.48 -11.13 10.64
C PRO A 78 -1.23 -11.91 9.56
N ALA A 79 -1.13 -13.25 9.58
CA ALA A 79 -1.88 -14.11 8.67
C ALA A 79 -3.40 -14.00 8.88
N TYR A 80 -3.86 -13.98 10.14
CA TYR A 80 -5.27 -13.80 10.43
C TYR A 80 -5.76 -12.43 9.95
N ALA A 81 -5.04 -11.34 10.26
CA ALA A 81 -5.42 -9.99 9.85
C ALA A 81 -5.43 -9.80 8.32
N ALA A 82 -4.48 -10.40 7.61
CA ALA A 82 -4.44 -10.32 6.16
C ALA A 82 -5.45 -11.23 5.47
N CYS A 83 -5.70 -12.45 5.98
CA CYS A 83 -6.78 -13.30 5.51
C CYS A 83 -8.15 -12.67 5.78
N GLU A 84 -8.33 -12.02 6.93
CA GLU A 84 -9.51 -11.24 7.28
C GLU A 84 -9.68 -10.10 6.27
N ALA A 85 -8.65 -9.25 6.07
CA ALA A 85 -8.70 -8.17 5.07
C ALA A 85 -8.92 -8.66 3.63
N LEU A 86 -8.27 -9.76 3.22
CA LEU A 86 -8.44 -10.35 1.90
C LEU A 86 -9.85 -10.93 1.73
N SER A 87 -10.36 -11.65 2.72
CA SER A 87 -11.71 -12.21 2.69
C SER A 87 -12.74 -11.09 2.58
N PHE A 88 -12.56 -10.00 3.33
CA PHE A 88 -13.41 -8.82 3.22
C PHE A 88 -13.28 -8.11 1.88
N ALA A 89 -12.07 -7.99 1.31
CA ALA A 89 -11.87 -7.43 -0.02
C ALA A 89 -12.56 -8.27 -1.10
N VAL A 90 -12.45 -9.59 -1.04
CA VAL A 90 -13.15 -10.52 -1.96
C VAL A 90 -14.65 -10.39 -1.82
N VAL A 91 -15.19 -10.37 -0.59
CA VAL A 91 -16.63 -10.17 -0.35
C VAL A 91 -17.08 -8.82 -0.88
N ALA A 92 -16.33 -7.75 -0.66
CA ALA A 92 -16.66 -6.41 -1.16
C ALA A 92 -16.71 -6.39 -2.70
N VAL A 93 -15.73 -7.01 -3.37
CA VAL A 93 -15.72 -7.15 -4.84
C VAL A 93 -16.90 -8.00 -5.33
N CYS A 94 -17.18 -9.14 -4.71
CA CYS A 94 -18.31 -10.00 -5.07
C CYS A 94 -19.67 -9.28 -4.88
N VAL A 95 -19.83 -8.52 -3.79
CA VAL A 95 -21.04 -7.71 -3.54
C VAL A 95 -21.16 -6.60 -4.57
N HIS A 96 -20.06 -5.91 -4.89
CA HIS A 96 -20.05 -4.89 -5.94
C HIS A 96 -20.45 -5.45 -7.30
N GLU A 97 -19.91 -6.61 -7.69
CA GLU A 97 -20.29 -7.29 -8.92
C GLU A 97 -21.75 -7.74 -8.91
N ALA A 98 -22.23 -8.33 -7.80
CA ALA A 98 -23.61 -8.76 -7.68
C ALA A 98 -24.59 -7.58 -7.82
N ILE A 99 -24.29 -6.42 -7.21
CA ILE A 99 -25.09 -5.21 -7.35
C ILE A 99 -24.99 -4.67 -8.78
N THR A 100 -23.79 -4.66 -9.37
CA THR A 100 -23.57 -4.19 -10.74
C THR A 100 -24.36 -5.03 -11.75
N VAL A 101 -24.37 -6.36 -11.61
CA VAL A 101 -25.14 -7.27 -12.46
C VAL A 101 -26.65 -7.12 -12.22
N TYR A 102 -27.09 -6.97 -10.97
CA TYR A 102 -28.51 -6.76 -10.63
C TYR A 102 -29.05 -5.44 -11.20
N VAL A 103 -28.25 -4.37 -11.12
CA VAL A 103 -28.57 -3.05 -11.67
C VAL A 103 -28.48 -3.02 -13.19
N ALA A 104 -27.46 -3.67 -13.75
CA ALA A 104 -27.24 -3.79 -15.19
C ALA A 104 -28.12 -4.86 -15.85
N ALA A 105 -29.17 -5.37 -15.20
CA ALA A 105 -30.14 -6.27 -15.84
C ALA A 105 -30.80 -5.68 -17.11
N SER A 106 -30.58 -4.39 -17.40
CA SER A 106 -30.94 -3.71 -18.66
C SER A 106 -29.81 -3.58 -19.71
N HIS A 107 -28.53 -3.81 -19.36
CA HIS A 107 -27.36 -3.65 -20.23
C HIS A 107 -26.42 -4.88 -20.12
N GLY A 108 -26.11 -5.52 -21.24
CA GLY A 108 -25.54 -6.89 -21.30
C GLY A 108 -24.34 -7.20 -20.39
N ASN A 109 -24.33 -8.46 -19.91
CA ASN A 109 -23.39 -9.05 -18.94
C ASN A 109 -21.88 -8.93 -19.28
N ALA A 110 -21.53 -8.61 -20.53
CA ALA A 110 -20.16 -8.46 -21.00
C ALA A 110 -19.46 -7.18 -20.48
N GLN A 111 -20.22 -6.11 -20.21
CA GLN A 111 -19.67 -4.84 -19.73
C GLN A 111 -19.19 -4.95 -18.26
N ALA A 112 -19.91 -5.72 -17.43
CA ALA A 112 -19.59 -5.92 -16.02
C ALA A 112 -18.21 -6.59 -15.84
N GLY A 113 -17.95 -7.69 -16.57
CA GLY A 113 -16.66 -8.39 -16.51
C GLY A 113 -15.47 -7.52 -16.92
N GLN A 114 -15.65 -6.58 -17.86
CA GLN A 114 -14.59 -5.65 -18.25
C GLN A 114 -14.31 -4.58 -17.18
N ASN A 115 -15.35 -4.11 -16.49
CA ASN A 115 -15.19 -3.15 -15.40
C ASN A 115 -14.48 -3.79 -14.20
N LEU A 116 -14.84 -5.04 -13.85
CA LEU A 116 -14.15 -5.81 -12.82
C LEU A 116 -12.65 -5.97 -13.14
N ALA A 117 -12.35 -6.41 -14.37
CA ALA A 117 -10.96 -6.62 -14.79
C ALA A 117 -10.13 -5.34 -14.71
N LYS A 118 -10.72 -4.18 -15.05
CA LYS A 118 -10.08 -2.87 -14.92
C LYS A 118 -9.85 -2.50 -13.45
N ALA A 119 -10.84 -2.68 -12.58
CA ALA A 119 -10.71 -2.37 -11.16
C ALA A 119 -9.64 -3.26 -10.48
N VAL A 120 -9.62 -4.56 -10.77
CA VAL A 120 -8.60 -5.49 -10.27
C VAL A 120 -7.22 -5.15 -10.81
N SER A 121 -7.10 -4.86 -12.11
CA SER A 121 -5.84 -4.43 -12.74
C SER A 121 -5.29 -3.19 -12.06
N GLN A 122 -6.16 -2.20 -11.80
CA GLN A 122 -5.78 -1.01 -11.08
C GLN A 122 -5.36 -1.31 -9.64
N ALA A 123 -6.02 -2.25 -8.96
CA ALA A 123 -5.66 -2.61 -7.58
C ALA A 123 -4.27 -3.21 -7.51
N LEU A 124 -3.96 -4.08 -8.46
CA LEU A 124 -2.65 -4.69 -8.59
C LEU A 124 -1.56 -3.64 -8.89
N GLN A 125 -1.85 -2.67 -9.75
CA GLN A 125 -0.93 -1.57 -10.07
C GLN A 125 -0.46 -0.83 -8.82
N TRP A 126 -1.40 -0.40 -7.96
CA TRP A 126 -1.09 0.36 -6.76
C TRP A 126 -0.54 -0.52 -5.63
N ALA A 127 -1.03 -1.75 -5.48
CA ALA A 127 -0.63 -2.64 -4.40
C ALA A 127 0.78 -3.24 -4.60
N ALA A 128 1.24 -3.41 -5.84
CA ALA A 128 2.45 -4.18 -6.12
C ALA A 128 3.74 -3.55 -5.57
N ILE A 129 3.92 -2.24 -5.70
CA ILE A 129 5.14 -1.56 -5.24
C ILE A 129 5.32 -1.66 -3.71
N PRO A 130 4.32 -1.30 -2.88
CA PRO A 130 4.40 -1.45 -1.43
C PRO A 130 4.59 -2.91 -1.00
N PHE A 131 3.93 -3.85 -1.69
CA PHE A 131 4.09 -5.27 -1.44
C PHE A 131 5.56 -5.70 -1.60
N LEU A 132 6.13 -5.45 -2.78
CA LEU A 132 7.51 -5.83 -3.11
C LEU A 132 8.53 -5.17 -2.18
N ILE A 133 8.34 -3.89 -1.86
CA ILE A 133 9.22 -3.16 -0.93
C ILE A 133 9.13 -3.75 0.48
N THR A 134 7.93 -4.11 0.95
CA THR A 134 7.77 -4.73 2.26
C THR A 134 8.40 -6.14 2.30
N ILE A 135 8.29 -6.93 1.22
CA ILE A 135 9.03 -8.19 1.08
C ILE A 135 10.55 -7.95 1.16
N ALA A 136 11.06 -6.95 0.44
CA ALA A 136 12.49 -6.61 0.46
C ALA A 136 12.97 -6.18 1.85
N TRP A 137 12.17 -5.41 2.58
CA TRP A 137 12.46 -5.07 3.98
C TRP A 137 12.57 -6.30 4.86
N MET A 138 11.65 -7.26 4.74
CA MET A 138 11.75 -8.50 5.52
C MET A 138 12.98 -9.32 5.13
N ALA A 139 13.33 -9.37 3.84
CA ALA A 139 14.55 -10.02 3.36
C ALA A 139 15.83 -9.30 3.84
N ALA A 140 15.75 -8.01 4.19
CA ALA A 140 16.88 -7.23 4.68
C ALA A 140 17.46 -7.75 6.01
N ARG A 141 16.69 -8.55 6.77
CA ARG A 141 17.15 -9.26 7.97
C ARG A 141 18.06 -10.45 7.68
N GLY A 142 18.06 -10.93 6.44
CA GLY A 142 18.90 -12.03 5.99
C GLY A 142 20.36 -11.61 5.76
N PRO A 143 21.17 -12.51 5.17
CA PRO A 143 22.53 -12.18 4.77
C PRO A 143 22.53 -11.04 3.74
N LYS A 144 23.60 -10.22 3.74
CA LYS A 144 23.70 -9.01 2.91
C LYS A 144 23.42 -9.26 1.42
N TRP A 145 23.87 -10.39 0.88
CA TRP A 145 23.66 -10.75 -0.52
C TRP A 145 22.16 -10.90 -0.83
N LEU A 146 21.41 -11.64 -0.01
CA LEU A 146 19.97 -11.83 -0.18
C LEU A 146 19.22 -10.51 -0.06
N ALA A 147 19.57 -9.70 0.95
CA ALA A 147 18.97 -8.38 1.16
C ALA A 147 19.10 -7.49 -0.09
N TRP A 148 20.31 -7.40 -0.65
CA TRP A 148 20.55 -6.60 -1.85
C TRP A 148 19.91 -7.20 -3.10
N THR A 149 19.94 -8.52 -3.28
CA THR A 149 19.28 -9.18 -4.41
C THR A 149 17.77 -8.91 -4.40
N VAL A 150 17.10 -9.07 -3.26
CA VAL A 150 15.64 -8.83 -3.17
C VAL A 150 15.32 -7.34 -3.34
N ALA A 151 16.16 -6.44 -2.82
CA ALA A 151 15.99 -5.00 -3.03
C ALA A 151 16.12 -4.62 -4.52
N VAL A 152 17.14 -5.12 -5.22
CA VAL A 152 17.31 -4.90 -6.66
C VAL A 152 16.14 -5.49 -7.45
N LEU A 153 15.70 -6.71 -7.10
CA LEU A 153 14.52 -7.33 -7.72
C LEU A 153 13.25 -6.49 -7.51
N ALA A 154 13.05 -5.88 -6.34
CA ALA A 154 11.91 -5.00 -6.09
C ALA A 154 11.94 -3.75 -6.99
N ILE A 155 13.12 -3.16 -7.22
CA ILE A 155 13.29 -2.01 -8.12
C ILE A 155 13.00 -2.42 -9.58
N ILE A 156 13.60 -3.52 -10.03
CA ILE A 156 13.39 -4.04 -11.38
C ILE A 156 11.90 -4.37 -11.59
N ALA A 157 11.27 -5.04 -10.63
CA ALA A 157 9.86 -5.36 -10.69
C ALA A 157 8.98 -4.11 -10.72
N GLY A 158 9.29 -3.07 -9.94
CA GLY A 158 8.59 -1.78 -10.01
C GLY A 158 8.65 -1.14 -11.40
N TYR A 159 9.83 -1.15 -12.02
CA TYR A 159 9.98 -0.69 -13.40
C TYR A 159 9.20 -1.55 -14.40
N LEU A 160 9.29 -2.89 -14.29
CA LEU A 160 8.57 -3.82 -15.15
C LEU A 160 7.05 -3.65 -15.02
N ILE A 161 6.54 -3.46 -13.81
CA ILE A 161 5.12 -3.15 -13.56
C ILE A 161 4.71 -1.90 -14.34
N GLY A 162 5.46 -0.81 -14.22
CA GLY A 162 5.20 0.41 -14.99
C GLY A 162 5.12 0.16 -16.49
N THR A 163 6.06 -0.64 -17.04
CA THR A 163 6.03 -0.99 -18.47
C THR A 163 4.86 -1.91 -18.85
N MET A 164 4.52 -2.91 -18.01
CA MET A 164 3.44 -3.86 -18.25
C MET A 164 2.08 -3.17 -18.26
N PHE A 165 1.89 -2.15 -17.43
CA PHE A 165 0.67 -1.36 -17.38
C PHE A 165 0.72 -0.11 -18.27
N ALA A 166 1.70 -0.03 -19.17
CA ALA A 166 1.86 1.05 -20.15
C ALA A 166 1.85 2.45 -19.53
N TRP A 167 2.46 2.59 -18.35
CA TRP A 167 2.63 3.90 -17.71
C TRP A 167 3.54 4.78 -18.55
N GLU A 168 3.21 6.08 -18.61
CA GLU A 168 4.11 7.05 -19.21
C GLU A 168 5.46 7.06 -18.47
N LEU A 169 6.56 7.28 -19.20
CA LEU A 169 7.90 7.32 -18.60
C LEU A 169 7.97 8.31 -17.41
N ARG A 170 7.26 9.44 -17.51
CA ARG A 170 7.12 10.41 -16.43
C ARG A 170 6.52 9.76 -15.17
N ALA A 171 5.37 9.11 -15.29
CA ALA A 171 4.68 8.43 -14.18
C ALA A 171 5.54 7.30 -13.57
N VAL A 172 6.32 6.60 -14.40
CA VAL A 172 7.29 5.61 -13.92
C VAL A 172 8.37 6.28 -13.07
N LEU A 173 8.96 7.37 -13.54
CA LEU A 173 10.02 8.08 -12.80
C LEU A 173 9.51 8.68 -11.49
N THR A 174 8.34 9.33 -11.52
CA THR A 174 7.75 9.96 -10.34
C THR A 174 7.31 8.94 -9.29
N SER A 175 7.04 7.70 -9.67
CA SER A 175 6.75 6.59 -8.75
C SER A 175 7.99 5.86 -8.25
N VAL A 176 8.93 5.52 -9.15
CA VAL A 176 10.09 4.68 -8.84
C VAL A 176 11.10 5.41 -7.96
N ILE A 177 11.37 6.70 -8.23
CA ILE A 177 12.38 7.47 -7.48
C ILE A 177 12.04 7.52 -5.97
N PRO A 178 10.87 8.01 -5.53
CA PRO A 178 10.51 7.99 -4.11
C PRO A 178 10.42 6.56 -3.55
N ALA A 179 9.93 5.59 -4.34
CA ALA A 179 9.87 4.19 -3.91
C ALA A 179 11.26 3.59 -3.62
N VAL A 180 12.29 3.94 -4.41
CA VAL A 180 13.69 3.54 -4.17
C VAL A 180 14.21 4.15 -2.87
N PHE A 181 13.94 5.43 -2.61
CA PHE A 181 14.34 6.07 -1.35
C PHE A 181 13.65 5.42 -0.14
N ILE A 182 12.35 5.13 -0.25
CA ILE A 182 11.58 4.40 0.77
C ILE A 182 12.16 3.02 1.01
N LEU A 183 12.47 2.27 -0.05
CA LEU A 183 13.08 0.95 0.02
C LEU A 183 14.42 1.00 0.78
N ILE A 184 15.32 1.91 0.38
CA ILE A 184 16.63 2.06 1.02
C ILE A 184 16.48 2.43 2.49
N ALA A 185 15.68 3.44 2.81
CA ALA A 185 15.47 3.89 4.19
C ALA A 185 14.92 2.76 5.07
N GLY A 186 13.91 2.04 4.60
CA GLY A 186 13.36 0.91 5.36
C GLY A 186 14.34 -0.26 5.50
N CYS A 187 15.14 -0.57 4.47
CA CYS A 187 16.22 -1.56 4.57
C CYS A 187 17.25 -1.19 5.63
N VAL A 188 17.61 0.10 5.75
CA VAL A 188 18.52 0.58 6.81
C VAL A 188 17.85 0.42 8.19
N ILE A 189 16.63 0.94 8.36
CA ILE A 189 15.87 0.87 9.63
C ILE A 189 15.71 -0.57 10.12
N VAL A 190 15.30 -1.49 9.25
CA VAL A 190 15.06 -2.90 9.59
C VAL A 190 16.35 -3.66 9.94
N ARG A 191 17.47 -3.27 9.33
CA ARG A 191 18.78 -3.87 9.62
C ARG A 191 19.34 -3.38 10.95
N GLU A 192 19.16 -2.12 11.26
CA GLU A 192 19.61 -1.54 12.53
C GLU A 192 18.75 -2.02 13.70
N GLN A 193 17.43 -2.02 13.56
CA GLN A 193 16.51 -2.31 14.67
C GLN A 193 15.33 -3.18 14.23
N TRP A 194 15.05 -4.22 15.02
CA TRP A 194 13.95 -5.16 14.81
C TRP A 194 13.15 -5.32 16.09
N ASP A 195 12.34 -4.30 16.38
CA ASP A 195 11.46 -4.22 17.54
C ASP A 195 10.03 -3.81 17.13
N ALA A 196 9.11 -3.74 18.10
CA ALA A 196 7.71 -3.34 17.88
C ALA A 196 7.53 -1.90 17.33
N SER A 197 8.60 -1.10 17.25
CA SER A 197 8.59 0.24 16.67
C SER A 197 9.14 0.29 15.24
N THR A 198 9.78 -0.77 14.74
CA THR A 198 10.44 -0.81 13.41
C THR A 198 9.51 -0.32 12.30
N PHE A 199 8.30 -0.87 12.18
CA PHE A 199 7.38 -0.48 11.11
C PHE A 199 6.75 0.91 11.30
N ARG A 200 6.63 1.40 12.54
CA ARG A 200 6.26 2.80 12.80
C ARG A 200 7.37 3.76 12.35
N ARG A 201 8.64 3.37 12.48
CA ARG A 201 9.76 4.14 11.94
C ARG A 201 9.80 4.08 10.42
N CYS A 202 9.54 2.92 9.82
CA CYS A 202 9.35 2.83 8.37
C CYS A 202 8.19 3.73 7.90
N ALA A 203 7.06 3.76 8.62
CA ALA A 203 5.92 4.64 8.32
C ALA A 203 6.33 6.12 8.33
N ARG A 204 7.09 6.55 9.35
CA ARG A 204 7.62 7.92 9.44
C ARG A 204 8.59 8.22 8.30
N ALA A 205 9.51 7.31 7.98
CA ALA A 205 10.44 7.48 6.86
C ALA A 205 9.69 7.58 5.53
N THR A 206 8.71 6.71 5.29
CA THR A 206 7.82 6.78 4.12
C THR A 206 7.11 8.13 4.04
N ALA A 207 6.53 8.60 5.14
CA ALA A 207 5.84 9.90 5.19
C ALA A 207 6.79 11.07 4.88
N ILE A 208 7.99 11.08 5.49
CA ILE A 208 8.99 12.14 5.27
C ILE A 208 9.45 12.14 3.81
N ILE A 209 9.77 10.97 3.24
CA ILE A 209 10.23 10.84 1.86
C ILE A 209 9.14 11.26 0.88
N ALA A 210 7.91 10.78 1.08
CA ALA A 210 6.77 11.15 0.23
C ALA A 210 6.49 12.66 0.29
N LEU A 211 6.44 13.24 1.48
CA LEU A 211 6.22 14.68 1.65
C LEU A 211 7.34 15.50 1.03
N THR A 212 8.60 15.10 1.26
CA THR A 212 9.77 15.77 0.66
C THR A 212 9.71 15.69 -0.86
N TRP A 213 9.34 14.55 -1.41
CA TRP A 213 9.19 14.37 -2.85
C TRP A 213 8.11 15.29 -3.43
N ILE A 214 6.91 15.30 -2.83
CA ILE A 214 5.78 16.16 -3.25
C ILE A 214 6.16 17.64 -3.18
N VAL A 215 6.82 18.07 -2.10
CA VAL A 215 7.29 19.46 -1.94
C VAL A 215 8.35 19.80 -2.99
N LEU A 216 9.31 18.90 -3.23
CA LEU A 216 10.38 19.11 -4.21
C LEU A 216 9.84 19.22 -5.63
N THR A 217 8.98 18.29 -6.04
CA THR A 217 8.39 18.29 -7.39
C THR A 217 7.43 19.47 -7.58
N GLY A 218 6.66 19.83 -6.54
CA GLY A 218 5.81 21.02 -6.53
C GLY A 218 6.60 22.32 -6.64
N ALA A 219 7.71 22.45 -5.88
CA ALA A 219 8.59 23.61 -5.96
C ALA A 219 9.26 23.72 -7.33
N LEU A 220 9.75 22.60 -7.89
CA LEU A 220 10.35 22.56 -9.22
C LEU A 220 9.32 22.95 -10.30
N GLN A 221 8.09 22.44 -10.21
CA GLN A 221 7.00 22.82 -11.11
C GLN A 221 6.64 24.31 -10.98
N GLY A 222 6.65 24.85 -9.75
CA GLY A 222 6.44 26.27 -9.49
C GLY A 222 7.52 27.15 -10.12
N LEU A 223 8.80 26.77 -9.99
CA LEU A 223 9.92 27.48 -10.63
C LEU A 223 9.84 27.44 -12.16
N LEU A 224 9.49 26.29 -12.74
CA LEU A 224 9.29 26.17 -14.19
C LEU A 224 8.12 27.03 -14.69
N SER A 225 7.04 27.11 -13.91
CA SER A 225 5.90 27.98 -14.19
C SER A 225 6.30 29.46 -14.16
N LEU A 226 7.07 29.88 -13.16
CA LEU A 226 7.61 31.25 -13.07
C LEU A 226 8.54 31.57 -14.25
N ALA A 227 9.30 30.59 -14.74
CA ALA A 227 10.14 30.70 -15.94
C ALA A 227 9.36 30.63 -17.27
N HIS A 228 8.03 30.55 -17.23
CA HIS A 228 7.14 30.45 -18.40
C HIS A 228 7.42 29.21 -19.29
N VAL A 229 8.01 28.16 -18.73
CA VAL A 229 8.25 26.90 -19.44
C VAL A 229 7.01 26.01 -19.31
N ALA A 230 6.06 26.18 -20.23
CA ALA A 230 4.80 25.43 -20.22
C ALA A 230 4.92 24.00 -20.80
N SER A 231 6.01 23.69 -21.52
CA SER A 231 6.22 22.42 -22.22
C SER A 231 6.65 21.28 -21.32
N PHE A 232 7.15 21.55 -20.10
CA PHE A 232 7.63 20.53 -19.18
C PHE A 232 6.77 20.53 -17.91
N ARG A 233 5.99 19.46 -17.73
CA ARG A 233 5.20 19.20 -16.51
C ARG A 233 5.74 17.95 -15.84
N ILE A 234 6.06 18.08 -14.56
CA ILE A 234 6.59 16.98 -13.73
C ILE A 234 5.46 16.12 -13.20
N TYR A 235 4.35 16.76 -12.82
CA TYR A 235 3.11 16.11 -12.40
C TYR A 235 1.94 16.76 -13.12
N GLU A 236 1.00 15.94 -13.58
CA GLU A 236 -0.38 16.41 -13.72
C GLU A 236 -1.03 16.54 -12.34
N THR A 237 -1.97 17.47 -12.19
CA THR A 237 -2.66 17.67 -10.91
C THR A 237 -3.36 16.39 -10.44
N SER A 238 -3.94 15.62 -11.35
CA SER A 238 -4.56 14.31 -11.11
C SER A 238 -3.55 13.29 -10.58
N GLU A 239 -2.38 13.18 -11.21
CA GLU A 239 -1.27 12.30 -10.82
C GLU A 239 -0.78 12.64 -9.40
N LEU A 240 -0.60 13.93 -9.09
CA LEU A 240 -0.14 14.38 -7.77
C LEU A 240 -1.09 13.97 -6.64
N TRP A 241 -2.41 14.14 -6.85
CA TRP A 241 -3.42 13.76 -5.86
C TRP A 241 -3.54 12.24 -5.73
N SER A 242 -3.30 11.49 -6.80
CA SER A 242 -3.26 10.03 -6.75
C SER A 242 -2.08 9.54 -5.91
N ASP A 243 -0.88 10.07 -6.15
CA ASP A 243 0.32 9.73 -5.39
C ASP A 243 0.19 10.12 -3.91
N LEU A 244 -0.39 11.29 -3.60
CA LEU A 244 -0.64 11.70 -2.23
C LEU A 244 -1.54 10.69 -1.49
N ARG A 245 -2.65 10.29 -2.10
CA ARG A 245 -3.59 9.30 -1.53
C ARG A 245 -2.91 7.95 -1.33
N PHE A 246 -2.13 7.52 -2.31
CA PHE A 246 -1.33 6.30 -2.23
C PHE A 246 -0.35 6.31 -1.06
N TYR A 247 0.44 7.38 -0.89
CA TYR A 247 1.39 7.48 0.23
C TYR A 247 0.70 7.58 1.58
N VAL A 248 -0.43 8.29 1.68
CA VAL A 248 -1.24 8.33 2.90
C VAL A 248 -1.70 6.92 3.28
N GLY A 249 -2.22 6.15 2.33
CA GLY A 249 -2.63 4.77 2.55
C GLY A 249 -1.48 3.89 3.02
N TRP A 250 -0.31 4.03 2.41
CA TRP A 250 0.87 3.25 2.76
C TRP A 250 1.35 3.57 4.19
N VAL A 251 1.42 4.86 4.54
CA VAL A 251 1.80 5.31 5.89
C VAL A 251 0.82 4.78 6.93
N ILE A 252 -0.49 4.91 6.69
CA ILE A 252 -1.52 4.37 7.58
C ILE A 252 -1.34 2.86 7.74
N GLY A 253 -1.21 2.13 6.65
CA GLY A 253 -1.03 0.67 6.65
C GLY A 253 0.14 0.20 7.50
N LEU A 254 1.25 0.94 7.48
CA LEU A 254 2.42 0.68 8.32
C LEU A 254 2.22 1.06 9.79
N PHE A 255 1.52 2.14 10.09
CA PHE A 255 1.24 2.57 11.47
C PHE A 255 0.32 1.60 12.21
N VAL A 256 -0.69 1.10 11.50
CA VAL A 256 -1.68 0.16 12.04
C VAL A 256 -1.32 -1.29 11.74
N ALA A 257 -0.10 -1.60 11.32
CA ALA A 257 0.25 -2.95 10.87
C ALA A 257 0.14 -4.01 11.99
N PRO A 258 -0.23 -5.27 11.69
CA PRO A 258 -0.24 -6.36 12.66
C PRO A 258 1.15 -6.57 13.28
N ALA A 259 1.17 -7.00 14.55
CA ALA A 259 2.40 -7.33 15.25
C ALA A 259 3.13 -8.47 14.51
N PHE A 260 4.15 -8.11 13.73
CA PHE A 260 5.02 -9.05 13.03
C PHE A 260 6.37 -9.18 13.73
N VAL A 261 6.77 -8.16 14.49
CA VAL A 261 8.04 -8.08 15.20
C VAL A 261 7.80 -8.43 16.68
N PRO A 262 8.67 -9.23 17.32
CA PRO A 262 8.54 -9.54 18.75
C PRO A 262 8.53 -8.26 19.61
N GLU A 263 7.66 -8.24 20.64
CA GLU A 263 7.49 -7.10 21.55
C GLU A 263 8.70 -6.87 22.44
N THR A 264 9.45 -7.93 22.75
CA THR A 264 10.73 -7.84 23.44
C THR A 264 11.88 -7.88 22.42
N PRO A 265 12.81 -6.90 22.45
CA PRO A 265 14.07 -7.08 21.73
C PRO A 265 14.71 -8.35 22.29
N LEU A 266 15.07 -9.28 21.41
CA LEU A 266 15.82 -10.47 21.80
C LEU A 266 17.05 -9.99 22.57
N ALA A 267 17.05 -10.16 23.90
CA ALA A 267 18.23 -10.01 24.73
C ALA A 267 19.25 -11.03 24.22
N GLY A 268 20.12 -10.60 23.31
CA GLY A 268 20.90 -11.55 22.53
C GLY A 268 21.74 -10.94 21.41
N GLY A 269 22.26 -9.72 21.62
CA GLY A 269 23.16 -9.03 20.68
C GLY A 269 24.53 -9.70 20.46
N HIS A 270 24.79 -10.90 21.00
CA HIS A 270 26.12 -11.53 20.91
C HIS A 270 26.16 -12.96 20.33
N ALA A 271 25.04 -13.68 20.19
CA ALA A 271 25.12 -15.09 19.78
C ALA A 271 25.39 -15.29 18.27
N TRP A 272 24.95 -14.36 17.40
CA TRP A 272 25.08 -14.54 15.95
C TRP A 272 26.42 -14.03 15.37
N ARG A 273 27.24 -13.29 16.14
CA ARG A 273 28.60 -12.90 15.72
C ARG A 273 29.66 -13.99 15.91
N MET A 274 29.32 -15.10 16.57
CA MET A 274 30.29 -16.19 16.85
C MET A 274 30.25 -17.36 15.86
N ARG A 275 29.45 -17.31 14.80
CA ARG A 275 29.54 -18.31 13.73
C ARG A 275 29.96 -17.64 12.43
N ARG A 276 31.29 -17.62 12.25
CA ARG A 276 31.94 -17.55 10.95
C ARG A 276 31.37 -18.62 10.01
#